data_AF-A0A0F9CJE1-F1
#
_entry.id   AF-A0A0F9CJE1-F1
#
_cell.length_a   1.000
_cell.length_b   1.000
_cell.length_c   1.000
_cell.angle_alpha   90.00
_cell.angle_beta   90.00
_cell.angle_gamma   90.00
#
_symmetry.space_group_name_H-M   'P 1'
#
loop_
_entity.id
_entity.type
_entity.pdbx_description
1 polymer ?
#
loop_
_entity_poly.entity_id
_entity_poly.type
_entity_poly.pdbx_seq_one_letter_code
_entity_poly.pdbx_strand_id
1 'polypeptide(L)' 'MGAIIPLIGAGVDLIIRLIGVYNSLPDSDEAMKEYLRNLSDTLEDTKKKVAEVVIKDV' A
#
# COMPACT_ATOMS: atom_id res chain seq x y z
N MET A 1 -15.72 -1.98 15.30
CA MET A 1 -15.10 -1.86 13.96
C MET A 1 -14.01 -0.78 13.84
N GLY A 2 -13.71 0.02 14.88
CA GLY A 2 -12.74 1.13 14.77
C GLY A 2 -11.25 0.76 14.73
N ALA A 3 -10.84 -0.42 15.20
CA ALA A 3 -9.42 -0.81 15.27
C ALA A 3 -8.88 -1.51 14.01
N ILE A 4 -9.75 -1.99 13.13
CA ILE A 4 -9.37 -2.75 11.92
C ILE A 4 -8.80 -1.82 10.84
N ILE A 5 -9.30 -0.58 10.75
CA ILE A 5 -8.88 0.40 9.74
C ILE A 5 -7.46 0.94 10.02
N PRO A 6 -7.10 1.32 11.27
CA PRO A 6 -5.70 1.62 11.61
C PRO A 6 -4.76 0.46 11.27
N LEU A 7 -5.18 -0.78 11.50
CA LEU A 7 -4.41 -1.99 11.20
C LEU A 7 -4.21 -2.20 9.69
N ILE A 8 -5.28 -2.05 8.89
CA ILE A 8 -5.19 -2.13 7.42
C ILE A 8 -4.30 -1.01 6.88
N GLY A 9 -4.48 0.22 7.36
CA GLY A 9 -3.65 1.36 6.96
C GLY A 9 -2.17 1.16 7.30
N ALA A 10 -1.85 0.65 8.49
CA ALA A 10 -0.48 0.36 8.90
C ALA A 10 0.15 -0.78 8.11
N GLY A 11 -0.62 -1.83 7.77
CA GLY A 11 -0.15 -2.93 6.93
C GLY A 11 0.18 -2.47 5.50
N VAL A 12 -0.68 -1.65 4.90
CA VAL A 12 -0.44 -1.05 3.58
C VAL A 12 0.81 -0.18 3.59
N ASP A 13 0.97 0.68 4.60
CA ASP A 13 2.15 1.56 4.70
C ASP A 13 3.46 0.79 4.85
N LEU A 14 3.43 -0.36 5.55
CA LEU A 14 4.58 -1.25 5.66
C LEU A 14 4.97 -1.83 4.29
N ILE A 15 3.99 -2.29 3.51
CA ILE A 15 4.22 -2.89 2.18
C ILE A 15 4.79 -1.83 1.22
N ILE A 16 4.24 -0.62 1.21
CA ILE A 16 4.75 0.49 0.38
C ILE A 16 6.21 0.83 0.73
N ARG A 17 6.56 0.83 2.02
CA ARG A 17 7.95 1.04 2.45
C ARG A 17 8.88 -0.07 1.97
N LEU A 18 8.46 -1.33 2.06
CA LEU A 18 9.25 -2.47 1.58
C LEU A 18 9.47 -2.42 0.06
N ILE A 19 8.46 -2.00 -0.70
CA ILE A 19 8.56 -1.73 -2.14
C ILE A 19 9.61 -0.64 -2.43
N GLY A 20 9.57 0.47 -1.69
CA GLY A 20 10.55 1.54 -1.82
C GLY A 20 11.98 1.09 -1.55
N VAL A 21 12.18 0.26 -0.51
CA VAL A 21 13.49 -0.34 -0.20
C VAL A 21 13.96 -1.24 -1.34
N TYR A 22 13.10 -2.13 -1.85
CA TYR A 22 13.45 -3.00 -2.97
C TYR A 22 13.89 -2.20 -4.20
N ASN A 23 13.15 -1.14 -4.56
CA ASN A 23 13.45 -0.28 -5.70
C ASN A 23 14.78 0.50 -5.55
N SER A 24 15.25 0.70 -4.32
CA SER A 24 16.52 1.38 -4.03
C SER A 24 17.75 0.47 -4.11
N LEU A 25 17.56 -0.85 -4.24
CA LEU A 25 18.67 -1.81 -4.32
C LEU A 25 19.34 -1.74 -5.71
N PRO A 26 20.67 -1.74 -5.81
CA PRO A 26 21.40 -1.58 -7.07
C PRO A 26 21.25 -2.76 -8.05
N ASP A 27 20.82 -3.93 -7.57
CA ASP A 27 20.66 -5.18 -8.37
C ASP A 27 19.19 -5.64 -8.40
N SER A 28 18.25 -4.70 -8.27
CA SER A 28 16.82 -5.01 -8.30
C SER A 28 16.31 -5.09 -9.74
N ASP A 29 15.68 -6.23 -10.06
CA ASP A 29 15.07 -6.50 -11.37
C ASP A 29 14.08 -5.39 -11.76
N GLU A 30 14.31 -4.74 -12.90
CA GLU A 30 13.48 -3.63 -13.41
C GLU A 30 12.02 -4.04 -13.65
N ALA A 31 11.75 -5.27 -14.08
CA ALA A 31 10.39 -5.77 -14.24
C ALA A 31 9.68 -5.92 -12.89
N MET A 32 10.43 -6.30 -11.85
CA MET A 32 9.92 -6.33 -10.49
C MET A 32 9.71 -4.91 -9.94
N LYS A 33 10.57 -3.94 -10.27
CA LYS A 33 10.35 -2.53 -9.86
C LYS A 33 9.06 -1.96 -10.42
N GLU A 34 8.76 -2.23 -11.69
CA GLU A 34 7.52 -1.81 -12.33
C GLU A 34 6.30 -2.48 -11.70
N TYR A 35 6.36 -3.80 -11.48
CA TYR A 35 5.31 -4.53 -10.78
C TYR A 35 5.04 -3.97 -9.38
N LEU A 36 6.11 -3.70 -8.61
CA LEU A 36 6.00 -3.19 -7.25
C LEU A 36 5.50 -1.73 -7.22
N ARG A 37 5.86 -0.90 -8.21
CA ARG A 37 5.25 0.44 -8.37
C ARG A 37 3.74 0.35 -8.58
N ASN A 38 3.29 -0.48 -9.53
CA ASN A 38 1.87 -0.67 -9.80
C ASN A 38 1.12 -1.24 -8.57
N LEU A 39 1.77 -2.13 -7.82
CA LEU A 39 1.24 -2.66 -6.57
C LEU A 39 1.11 -1.57 -5.50
N SER A 40 2.09 -0.68 -5.38
CA SER A 40 2.06 0.46 -4.46
C SER A 40 0.87 1.39 -4.75
N ASP A 41 0.68 1.75 -6.03
CA ASP A 41 -0.43 2.63 -6.44
C ASP A 41 -1.80 1.99 -6.15
N THR A 42 -1.92 0.68 -6.41
CA THR A 42 -3.14 -0.09 -6.14
C THR A 42 -3.45 -0.15 -4.64
N LEU A 43 -2.43 -0.34 -3.81
CA LEU A 43 -2.58 -0.38 -2.36
C LEU A 43 -2.97 1.00 -1.80
N GLU A 44 -2.43 2.09 -2.34
CA GLU A 44 -2.81 3.44 -1.95
C GLU A 44 -4.27 3.75 -2.31
N ASP A 45 -4.72 3.37 -3.50
CA ASP A 45 -6.11 3.51 -3.92
C ASP A 45 -7.06 2.67 -3.07
N THR A 46 -6.64 1.45 -2.71
CA THR A 46 -7.40 0.58 -1.80
C THR A 46 -7.53 1.21 -0.41
N LYS A 47 -6.47 1.82 0.12
CA LYS A 47 -6.51 2.55 1.40
C LYS A 47 -7.53 3.69 1.37
N LYS A 48 -7.59 4.45 0.28
CA LYS A 48 -8.57 5.54 0.07
C LYS A 48 -10.00 4.99 0.02
N LYS A 49 -10.26 3.94 -0.78
CA LYS A 49 -11.59 3.32 -0.90
C LYS A 49 -12.10 2.74 0.41
N VAL A 50 -11.23 2.07 1.18
CA VAL A 50 -11.60 1.57 2.52
C VAL A 50 -11.96 2.73 3.44
N ALA A 51 -11.21 3.83 3.41
CA ALA A 51 -11.54 5.02 4.20
C ALA A 51 -12.89 5.64 3.79
N GLU A 52 -13.19 5.70 2.48
CA GLU A 52 -14.47 6.23 1.98
C GLU A 52 -15.69 5.40 2.39
N VAL A 53 -15.60 4.06 2.33
CA VAL A 53 -16.70 3.17 2.76
C VAL A 53 -16.99 3.37 4.24
N VAL A 54 -15.95 3.50 5.06
CA VAL A 54 -16.11 3.70 6.51
C VAL A 54 -16.78 5.03 6.81
N ILE A 55 -16.43 6.12 6.11
CA ILE A 55 -17.06 7.43 6.33
C ILE A 55 -18.56 7.40 6.00
N LYS A 56 -18.99 6.56 5.06
CA LYS A 56 -20.40 6.43 4.66
C LYS A 56 -21.25 5.57 5.61
N ASP A 57 -20.61 4.73 6.43
CA ASP A 57 -21.28 3.83 7.39
C ASP A 57 -21.43 4.44 8.81
N VAL A 58 -21.02 5.71 9.02
CA VAL A 58 -21.12 6.44 10.30
C VAL A 58 -22.16 7.56 10.23
#